data_AF-A0A523FPX6-F1
#
_entry.id   AF-A0A523FPX6-F1
#
_cell.length_a   1.000
_cell.length_b   1.000
_cell.length_c   1.000
_cell.angle_alpha   90.00
_cell.angle_beta   90.00
_cell.angle_gamma   90.00
#
_symmetry.space_group_name_H-M   'P 1'
#
loop_
_entity.id
_entity.type
_entity.pdbx_description
1 polymer ?
#
loop_
_entity_poly.entity_id
_entity_poly.type
_entity_poly.pdbx_seq_one_letter_code
_entity_poly.pdbx_strand_id
1 'polypeptide(L)'
;MNKKRLFIGALTLVFLLSGCGIFNKERRQQTKIKENMSQAIGVNGYLWRSSLDSLEALPLLEANPASGIIMTDWFSDPAAPYERLKINVLISDMRLRADALRVKIIRQELQDGVWVTAPVQAGTEKKIEDTILTRARILWIQKIDSQ
;
A
#
# COMPACT_ATOMS: atom_id res chain seq x y z
N MET A 1 87.90 -15.17 -29.45
CA MET A 1 88.01 -13.73 -29.71
C MET A 1 86.60 -13.16 -29.87
N ASN A 2 86.09 -12.47 -28.84
CA ASN A 2 85.24 -11.26 -28.88
C ASN A 2 84.11 -11.16 -29.94
N LYS A 3 82.81 -10.91 -29.66
CA LYS A 3 82.11 -10.17 -28.59
C LYS A 3 80.57 -10.31 -28.84
N LYS A 4 79.76 -10.38 -27.75
CA LYS A 4 78.57 -9.54 -27.38
C LYS A 4 77.50 -9.27 -28.48
N ARG A 5 76.16 -9.40 -28.36
CA ARG A 5 75.15 -9.14 -27.30
C ARG A 5 73.81 -9.74 -27.80
N LEU A 6 73.14 -10.65 -27.08
CA LEU A 6 71.95 -10.43 -26.23
C LEU A 6 71.00 -9.29 -26.66
N PHE A 7 69.84 -9.64 -27.23
CA PHE A 7 68.65 -8.78 -27.30
C PHE A 7 67.43 -9.58 -26.83
N ILE A 8 66.85 -9.09 -25.73
CA ILE A 8 65.72 -9.65 -24.99
C ILE A 8 64.44 -9.07 -25.62
N GLY A 9 63.57 -9.94 -26.15
CA GLY A 9 62.22 -9.57 -26.56
C GLY A 9 61.30 -9.53 -25.34
N ALA A 10 61.15 -8.37 -24.71
CA ALA A 10 60.26 -8.18 -23.57
C ALA A 10 58.89 -7.67 -24.02
N LEU A 11 57.92 -8.56 -23.85
CA LEU A 11 56.46 -8.41 -23.75
C LEU A 11 55.99 -7.01 -23.31
N THR A 12 55.34 -6.27 -24.21
CA THR A 12 54.71 -4.97 -23.91
C THR A 12 53.44 -5.18 -23.10
N LEU A 13 53.53 -4.97 -21.79
CA LEU A 13 52.40 -4.93 -20.85
C LEU A 13 51.86 -3.49 -20.78
N VAL A 14 50.80 -3.20 -21.53
CA VAL A 14 50.07 -1.94 -21.46
C VAL A 14 49.11 -2.00 -20.28
N PHE A 15 49.53 -1.47 -19.12
CA PHE A 15 48.63 -1.15 -18.02
C PHE A 15 48.04 0.24 -18.26
N LEU A 16 46.86 0.28 -18.90
CA LEU A 16 46.04 1.48 -18.95
C LEU A 16 45.32 1.64 -17.61
N LEU A 17 45.73 2.67 -16.86
CA LEU A 17 44.94 3.27 -15.79
C LEU A 17 43.62 3.79 -16.39
N SER A 18 42.55 3.02 -16.23
CA SER A 18 41.17 3.50 -16.36
C SER A 18 40.50 3.44 -15.00
N GLY A 19 40.71 4.50 -14.23
CA GLY A 19 39.74 4.91 -13.23
C GLY A 19 38.52 5.48 -13.94
N CYS A 20 37.38 4.82 -13.80
CA CYS A 20 36.06 5.45 -13.86
C CYS A 20 35.10 4.59 -13.04
N GLY A 21 34.49 5.21 -12.04
CA GLY A 21 33.49 4.58 -11.19
C GLY A 21 32.32 4.08 -12.01
N ILE A 22 32.21 2.77 -12.15
CA ILE A 22 31.00 2.06 -12.56
C ILE A 22 30.53 1.26 -11.35
N PHE A 23 30.23 1.97 -10.28
CA PHE A 23 29.48 1.42 -9.17
C PHE A 23 28.29 2.35 -8.97
N ASN A 24 27.10 1.75 -8.83
CA ASN A 24 25.85 2.42 -8.46
C ASN A 24 24.94 2.95 -9.60
N LYS A 25 24.78 2.20 -10.71
CA LYS A 25 23.69 2.41 -11.70
C LYS A 25 22.62 1.32 -11.68
N GLU A 26 22.37 0.67 -10.54
CA GLU A 26 21.23 -0.26 -10.39
C GLU A 26 20.27 0.07 -9.25
N ARG A 27 20.53 1.11 -8.44
CA ARG A 27 19.65 1.53 -7.33
C ARG A 27 18.60 2.60 -7.67
N ARG A 28 18.51 3.06 -8.92
CA ARG A 28 17.56 4.13 -9.32
C ARG A 28 16.23 3.63 -9.90
N GLN A 29 16.03 2.34 -10.12
CA GLN A 29 14.77 1.84 -10.70
C GLN A 29 13.75 1.35 -9.66
N GLN A 30 14.14 1.13 -8.40
CA GLN A 30 13.19 0.73 -7.35
C GLN A 30 12.39 1.89 -6.74
N THR A 31 12.77 3.14 -6.96
CA THR A 31 12.03 4.30 -6.46
C THR A 31 10.84 4.72 -7.34
N LYS A 32 10.70 4.16 -8.55
CA LYS A 32 9.66 4.58 -9.51
C LYS A 32 8.36 3.76 -9.46
N ILE A 33 8.28 2.74 -8.59
CA ILE A 33 7.06 1.92 -8.41
C ILE A 33 6.22 2.43 -7.22
N LYS A 34 6.78 3.26 -6.32
CA LYS A 34 6.07 3.75 -5.12
C LYS A 34 5.30 5.07 -5.33
N GLU A 35 5.50 5.76 -6.45
CA GLU A 35 4.86 7.06 -6.71
C GLU A 35 3.73 7.01 -7.75
N ASN A 36 3.53 5.90 -8.47
CA ASN A 36 2.49 5.78 -9.50
C ASN A 36 1.16 5.21 -8.99
N MET A 37 0.90 5.22 -7.67
CA MET A 37 -0.49 5.08 -7.22
C MET A 37 -1.27 6.38 -7.48
N SER A 38 -0.65 7.54 -7.59
CA SER A 38 -1.37 8.82 -7.72
C SER A 38 -1.91 9.16 -9.11
N GLN A 39 -1.65 8.36 -10.14
CA GLN A 39 -1.89 8.78 -11.54
C GLN A 39 -3.20 8.28 -12.19
N ALA A 40 -4.09 7.63 -11.44
CA ALA A 40 -5.49 7.39 -11.88
C ALA A 40 -6.47 7.11 -10.71
N ILE A 41 -6.22 7.64 -9.51
CA ILE A 41 -7.16 7.45 -8.38
C ILE A 41 -8.28 8.48 -8.52
N GLY A 42 -9.51 8.02 -8.72
CA GLY A 42 -10.71 8.86 -8.84
C GLY A 42 -11.18 9.46 -7.51
N VAL A 43 -10.41 9.25 -6.43
CA VAL A 43 -10.75 9.57 -5.05
C VAL A 43 -9.56 10.16 -4.29
N ASN A 44 -9.78 10.63 -3.06
CA ASN A 44 -8.71 11.13 -2.21
C ASN A 44 -7.72 10.02 -1.84
N GLY A 45 -6.45 10.18 -2.21
CA GLY A 45 -5.40 9.17 -1.94
C GLY A 45 -5.14 8.88 -0.46
N TYR A 46 -5.35 9.85 0.44
CA TYR A 46 -5.17 9.64 1.89
C TYR A 46 -6.33 8.84 2.48
N LEU A 47 -7.57 9.14 2.09
CA LEU A 47 -8.74 8.33 2.46
C LEU A 47 -8.59 6.90 1.94
N TRP A 48 -8.17 6.74 0.68
CA TRP A 48 -7.93 5.42 0.09
C TRP A 48 -6.91 4.61 0.89
N ARG A 49 -5.72 5.20 1.12
CA ARG A 49 -4.63 4.52 1.84
C ARG A 49 -5.01 4.19 3.28
N SER A 50 -5.59 5.14 4.02
CA SER A 50 -6.01 4.93 5.41
C SER A 50 -7.15 3.93 5.56
N SER A 51 -8.03 3.82 4.56
CA SER A 51 -9.09 2.80 4.53
C SER A 51 -8.48 1.40 4.41
N LEU A 52 -7.56 1.21 3.46
CA LEU A 52 -6.86 -0.07 3.29
C LEU A 52 -6.06 -0.46 4.54
N ASP A 53 -5.36 0.50 5.17
CA ASP A 53 -4.63 0.24 6.42
C ASP A 53 -5.56 -0.12 7.58
N SER A 54 -6.77 0.47 7.64
CA SER A 54 -7.73 0.18 8.71
C SER A 54 -8.42 -1.18 8.54
N LEU A 55 -8.46 -1.70 7.31
CA LEU A 55 -9.09 -2.97 6.96
C LEU A 55 -8.08 -4.09 6.71
N GLU A 56 -6.78 -3.86 6.96
CA GLU A 56 -5.70 -4.80 6.61
C GLU A 56 -5.84 -6.19 7.27
N ALA A 57 -6.52 -6.25 8.41
CA ALA A 57 -6.79 -7.49 9.14
C ALA A 57 -7.93 -8.33 8.54
N LEU A 58 -8.67 -7.79 7.57
CA LEU A 58 -9.84 -8.43 6.95
C LEU A 58 -9.51 -8.91 5.52
N PRO A 59 -10.11 -10.01 5.07
CA PRO A 59 -9.97 -10.46 3.68
C PRO A 59 -10.62 -9.45 2.73
N LEU A 60 -9.85 -8.89 1.80
CA LEU A 60 -10.40 -7.99 0.78
C LEU A 60 -11.06 -8.80 -0.34
N LEU A 61 -12.30 -8.45 -0.68
CA LEU A 61 -13.04 -8.98 -1.82
C LEU A 61 -12.82 -8.13 -3.07
N GLU A 62 -12.89 -6.81 -2.92
CA GLU A 62 -12.70 -5.85 -4.01
C GLU A 62 -12.07 -4.56 -3.49
N ALA A 63 -11.17 -3.95 -4.27
CA ALA A 63 -10.66 -2.61 -4.02
C ALA A 63 -10.43 -1.91 -5.37
N ASN A 64 -11.36 -1.04 -5.76
CA ASN A 64 -11.29 -0.28 -7.00
C ASN A 64 -11.08 1.24 -6.72
N PRO A 65 -9.87 1.77 -6.92
CA PRO A 65 -9.56 3.18 -6.64
C PRO A 65 -10.17 4.17 -7.63
N ALA A 66 -10.62 3.72 -8.80
CA ALA A 66 -11.28 4.59 -9.77
C ALA A 66 -12.74 4.87 -9.37
N SER A 67 -13.44 3.88 -8.81
CA SER A 67 -14.81 4.02 -8.31
C SER A 67 -14.92 4.37 -6.83
N GLY A 68 -13.81 4.28 -6.08
CA GLY A 68 -13.79 4.58 -4.65
C GLY A 68 -14.40 3.49 -3.78
N ILE A 69 -14.54 2.27 -4.29
CA ILE A 69 -15.17 1.14 -3.59
C ILE A 69 -14.09 0.23 -3.00
N ILE A 70 -14.25 -0.11 -1.71
CA ILE A 70 -13.50 -1.17 -1.03
C ILE A 70 -14.52 -2.09 -0.36
N MET A 71 -14.43 -3.39 -0.61
CA MET A 71 -15.31 -4.41 -0.04
C MET A 71 -14.47 -5.52 0.57
N THR A 72 -14.83 -5.97 1.76
CA THR A 72 -14.26 -7.17 2.37
C THR A 72 -15.12 -8.39 2.05
N ASP A 73 -14.52 -9.56 2.15
CA ASP A 73 -15.27 -10.81 2.27
C ASP A 73 -15.83 -10.93 3.70
N TRP A 74 -16.63 -11.96 3.93
CA TRP A 74 -17.07 -12.35 5.27
C TRP A 74 -15.87 -12.77 6.12
N PHE A 75 -15.85 -12.25 7.34
CA PHE A 75 -14.86 -12.55 8.36
C PHE A 75 -15.56 -12.94 9.67
N SER A 76 -15.04 -13.98 10.32
CA SER A 76 -15.45 -14.42 11.65
C SER A 76 -14.24 -14.37 12.57
N ASP A 77 -14.38 -13.71 13.72
CA ASP A 77 -13.36 -13.74 14.76
C ASP A 77 -13.28 -15.16 15.35
N PRO A 78 -12.10 -15.77 15.51
CA PRO A 78 -11.96 -17.04 16.21
C PRO A 78 -12.56 -17.05 17.62
N ALA A 79 -12.64 -15.90 18.30
CA ALA A 79 -13.30 -15.75 19.60
C ALA A 79 -14.84 -15.70 19.49
N ALA A 80 -15.39 -15.44 18.31
CA ALA A 80 -16.83 -15.37 18.04
C ALA A 80 -17.19 -16.14 16.73
N PRO A 81 -17.03 -17.47 16.70
CA PRO A 81 -17.16 -18.27 15.47
C PRO A 81 -18.60 -18.33 14.91
N TYR A 82 -19.60 -17.99 15.74
CA TYR A 82 -21.01 -17.93 15.34
C TYR A 82 -21.45 -16.54 14.86
N GLU A 83 -20.50 -15.61 14.73
CA GLU A 83 -20.72 -14.29 14.14
C GLU A 83 -19.84 -14.15 12.90
N ARG A 84 -20.37 -13.50 11.87
CA ARG A 84 -19.56 -13.03 10.74
C ARG A 84 -19.94 -11.62 10.35
N LEU A 85 -18.96 -10.87 9.89
CA LEU A 85 -19.15 -9.52 9.39
C LEU A 85 -18.45 -9.31 8.06
N LYS A 86 -18.95 -8.35 7.29
CA LYS A 86 -18.24 -7.78 6.15
C LYS A 86 -18.41 -6.26 6.17
N ILE A 87 -17.46 -5.58 5.56
CA ILE A 87 -17.37 -4.13 5.55
C ILE A 87 -17.29 -3.64 4.11
N ASN A 88 -18.11 -2.64 3.80
CA ASN A 88 -18.08 -1.90 2.55
C ASN A 88 -17.69 -0.45 2.85
N VAL A 89 -16.73 0.08 2.12
CA VAL A 89 -16.29 1.46 2.19
C VAL A 89 -16.48 2.11 0.83
N LEU A 90 -17.05 3.31 0.83
CA LEU A 90 -17.19 4.16 -0.35
C LEU A 90 -16.50 5.50 -0.08
N ILE A 91 -15.67 5.91 -1.03
CA ILE A 91 -15.07 7.24 -1.07
C ILE A 91 -15.62 7.97 -2.29
N SER A 92 -16.31 9.09 -2.09
CA SER A 92 -17.09 9.76 -3.14
C SER A 92 -16.46 11.05 -3.69
N ASP A 93 -15.38 11.56 -3.07
CA ASP A 93 -14.74 12.82 -3.46
C ASP A 93 -13.20 12.74 -3.35
N MET A 94 -12.52 13.67 -4.03
CA MET A 94 -11.07 13.84 -3.99
C MET A 94 -10.61 14.73 -2.84
N ARG A 95 -11.51 15.49 -2.21
CA ARG A 95 -11.21 16.34 -1.04
C ARG A 95 -11.26 15.53 0.25
N LEU A 96 -10.41 15.91 1.21
CA LEU A 96 -10.39 15.29 2.54
C LEU A 96 -11.51 15.88 3.40
N ARG A 97 -12.73 15.35 3.25
CA ARG A 97 -13.92 15.73 4.03
C ARG A 97 -14.57 14.50 4.64
N ALA A 98 -15.32 14.70 5.74
CA ALA A 98 -15.97 13.59 6.45
C ALA A 98 -17.13 12.97 5.65
N ASP A 99 -17.89 13.79 4.91
CA ASP A 99 -19.02 13.34 4.09
C ASP A 99 -18.60 12.61 2.81
N ALA A 100 -17.32 12.69 2.45
CA ALA A 100 -16.74 11.97 1.31
C ALA A 100 -16.44 10.49 1.63
N LEU A 101 -16.56 10.06 2.89
CA LEU A 101 -16.31 8.70 3.33
C LEU A 101 -17.59 8.11 3.92
N ARG A 102 -17.93 6.89 3.50
CA ARG A 102 -19.06 6.13 4.02
C ARG A 102 -18.62 4.71 4.32
N VAL A 103 -18.91 4.21 5.52
CA VAL A 103 -18.65 2.83 5.92
C VAL A 103 -19.97 2.14 6.24
N LYS A 104 -20.16 0.95 5.69
CA LYS A 104 -21.29 0.08 6.00
C LYS A 104 -20.79 -1.26 6.50
N ILE A 105 -21.30 -1.70 7.64
CA ILE A 105 -21.01 -3.01 8.20
C ILE A 105 -22.27 -3.86 8.08
N ILE A 106 -22.10 -5.10 7.62
CA ILE A 106 -23.15 -6.10 7.59
C ILE A 106 -22.71 -7.22 8.51
N ARG A 107 -23.55 -7.55 9.49
CA ARG A 107 -23.31 -8.63 10.45
C ARG A 107 -24.36 -9.72 10.30
N GLN A 108 -23.91 -10.95 10.44
CA GLN A 108 -24.77 -12.13 10.51
C GLN A 108 -24.37 -12.99 11.69
N GLU A 109 -25.35 -13.64 12.28
CA GLU A 109 -25.19 -14.62 13.34
C GLU A 109 -25.70 -15.98 12.85
N LEU A 110 -25.02 -17.05 13.25
CA LEU A 110 -25.43 -18.41 12.93
C LEU A 110 -26.52 -18.84 13.90
N GLN A 111 -27.73 -19.04 13.38
CA GLN A 111 -28.90 -19.50 14.12
C GLN A 111 -29.44 -20.76 13.44
N ASP A 112 -29.53 -21.87 14.17
CA ASP A 112 -30.01 -23.16 13.66
C ASP A 112 -29.31 -23.63 12.36
N GLY A 113 -28.02 -23.35 12.23
CA GLY A 113 -27.22 -23.69 11.05
C GLY A 113 -27.40 -22.75 9.86
N VAL A 114 -28.16 -21.66 10.01
CA VAL A 114 -28.43 -20.66 8.97
C VAL A 114 -27.89 -19.30 9.41
N TRP A 115 -27.26 -18.57 8.49
CA TRP A 115 -26.77 -17.21 8.76
C TRP A 115 -27.90 -16.19 8.63
N VAL A 116 -28.24 -15.52 9.73
CA VAL A 116 -29.32 -14.54 9.81
C VAL A 116 -28.73 -13.15 10.06
N THR A 117 -29.27 -12.11 9.41
CA THR A 117 -28.82 -10.73 9.62
C THR A 117 -29.04 -10.28 11.06
N ALA A 118 -28.01 -9.69 11.64
CA ALA A 118 -28.01 -9.19 13.00
C ALA A 118 -27.64 -7.70 13.05
N PRO A 119 -28.15 -6.93 14.04
CA PRO A 119 -27.91 -5.50 14.13
C PRO A 119 -26.50 -5.18 14.60
N VAL A 120 -25.74 -4.42 13.80
CA VAL A 120 -24.42 -3.90 14.23
C VAL A 120 -24.60 -2.97 15.43
N GLN A 121 -23.68 -3.00 16.38
CA GLN A 121 -23.68 -2.10 17.54
C GLN A 121 -23.74 -0.63 17.09
N ALA A 122 -24.58 0.15 17.75
CA ALA A 122 -24.76 1.56 17.43
C ALA A 122 -23.43 2.31 17.53
N GLY A 123 -23.11 3.09 16.49
CA GLY A 123 -21.89 3.91 16.43
C GLY A 123 -20.63 3.17 15.96
N THR A 124 -20.65 1.85 15.77
CA THR A 124 -19.46 1.12 15.26
C THR A 124 -19.04 1.59 13.88
N GLU A 125 -19.99 1.77 12.95
CA GLU A 125 -19.72 2.29 11.61
C GLU A 125 -19.03 3.67 11.67
N LYS A 126 -19.60 4.59 12.46
CA LYS A 126 -19.04 5.92 12.67
C LYS A 126 -17.64 5.89 13.30
N LYS A 127 -17.40 5.00 14.26
CA LYS A 127 -16.09 4.84 14.90
C LYS A 127 -15.02 4.42 13.88
N ILE A 128 -15.37 3.55 12.93
CA ILE A 128 -14.47 3.17 11.84
C ILE A 128 -14.23 4.36 10.90
N GLU A 129 -15.28 5.10 10.51
CA GLU A 129 -15.15 6.32 9.71
C GLU A 129 -14.20 7.33 10.36
N ASP A 130 -14.39 7.63 11.65
CA ASP A 130 -13.55 8.56 12.41
C ASP A 130 -12.09 8.08 12.50
N THR A 131 -11.88 6.76 12.62
CA THR A 131 -10.53 6.16 12.63
C THR A 131 -9.83 6.35 11.29
N ILE A 132 -10.52 6.07 10.18
CA ILE A 132 -10.01 6.27 8.83
C ILE A 132 -9.69 7.76 8.59
N LEU A 133 -10.62 8.65 8.90
CA LEU A 133 -10.45 10.10 8.74
C LEU A 133 -9.27 10.63 9.56
N THR A 134 -9.10 10.16 10.79
CA THR A 134 -7.97 10.55 11.65
C THR A 134 -6.64 10.12 11.04
N ARG A 135 -6.53 8.86 10.59
CA ARG A 135 -5.33 8.37 9.91
C ARG A 135 -5.05 9.11 8.60
N ALA A 136 -6.07 9.39 7.80
CA ALA A 136 -5.93 10.17 6.57
C ALA A 136 -5.33 11.56 6.83
N ARG A 137 -5.78 12.25 7.90
CA ARG A 137 -5.20 13.54 8.31
C ARG A 137 -3.74 13.42 8.73
N ILE A 138 -3.38 12.36 9.46
CA ILE A 138 -1.98 12.09 9.84
C ILE A 138 -1.12 11.94 8.58
N LEU A 139 -1.55 11.14 7.61
CA LEU A 139 -0.83 10.95 6.34
C LEU A 139 -0.69 12.26 5.55
N TRP A 140 -1.72 13.12 5.59
CA TRP A 140 -1.69 14.44 4.95
C TRP A 140 -0.65 15.36 5.60
N ILE A 141 -0.64 15.45 6.93
CA ILE A 141 0.34 16.27 7.69
C ILE A 141 1.76 15.77 7.44
N GLN A 142 2.00 14.46 7.55
CA GLN A 142 3.31 13.85 7.29
C GLN A 142 3.83 14.16 5.88
N LYS A 143 2.95 14.19 4.87
CA LYS A 143 3.33 14.54 3.51
C LYS A 143 3.75 16.01 3.42
N ILE A 144 3.07 16.92 4.10
CA ILE A 144 3.42 18.35 4.13
C ILE A 144 4.78 18.58 4.77
N ASP A 145 5.05 17.95 5.92
CA ASP A 145 6.32 18.13 6.65
C ASP A 145 7.55 17.58 5.90
N SER A 146 7.31 16.68 4.94
CA SER A 146 8.36 16.04 4.12
C SER A 146 8.73 16.83 2.83
N GLN A 147 8.20 18.03 2.64
CA GLN A 147 8.48 18.90 1.50
C GLN A 147 9.30 20.12 1.93
#